data_AF-A0AA51EMF5-F1
#
_entry.id   AF-A0AA51EMF5-F1
#
_cell.length_a   1.000
_cell.length_b   1.000
_cell.length_c   1.000
_cell.angle_alpha   90.00
_cell.angle_beta   90.00
_cell.angle_gamma   90.00
#
_symmetry.space_group_name_H-M   'P 1'
#
loop_
_entity.id
_entity.type
_entity.pdbx_description
1 polymer ?
#
loop_
_entity_poly.entity_id
_entity_poly.type
_entity_poly.pdbx_seq_one_letter_code
_entity_poly.pdbx_strand_id
1 'polypeptide(L)'
;TEYSIGNASKIKVVGATGAYTRDFEEMTKKLSDIENALQSAKLGQNTVNELLSNVSALQDKLREADKKVKNSNDNLNAITSKINLGNVTLDRLRNSIDNLKDKTKDLGNNATKLQEANLEGALNLTREAKQRAAKAADDAESVQTVIANTDRQIKNTDRLIELQYSNFNNTQNDNDKKLGDLQQQLSDLNSQIPKMNEKMCGQESDSCDICGGAGCGKCGGISCDQGAITKAEQALDFANKTEHRIKEHELTAEDLFRSVSQAKQDTIAVRSR
;
A
#
# COMPACT_ATOMS: atom_id res chain seq x y z
N THR A 1 25.80 -46.71 46.26
CA THR A 1 27.07 -47.45 46.10
C THR A 1 27.63 -47.93 47.42
N GLU A 2 27.71 -47.10 48.46
CA GLU A 2 28.17 -47.53 49.80
C GLU A 2 27.29 -48.61 50.46
N TYR A 3 25.97 -48.55 50.31
CA TYR A 3 25.04 -49.56 50.84
C TYR A 3 25.28 -50.96 50.25
N SER A 4 25.60 -51.05 48.96
CA SER A 4 25.87 -52.30 48.25
C SER A 4 27.21 -52.93 48.66
N ILE A 5 28.22 -52.09 48.95
CA ILE A 5 29.53 -52.53 49.44
C ILE A 5 29.42 -53.08 50.88
N GLY A 6 28.60 -52.42 51.72
CA GLY A 6 28.33 -52.87 53.10
C GLY A 6 27.65 -54.24 53.18
N ASN A 7 26.71 -54.53 52.26
CA ASN A 7 26.06 -55.85 52.21
C ASN A 7 26.98 -56.96 51.66
N ALA A 8 27.81 -56.66 50.66
CA ALA A 8 28.81 -57.62 50.16
C ALA A 8 29.85 -57.99 51.24
N SER A 9 30.25 -57.01 52.05
CA SER A 9 31.13 -57.22 53.22
C SER A 9 30.50 -58.11 54.28
N LYS A 10 29.22 -57.90 54.62
CA LYS A 10 28.50 -58.75 55.58
C LYS A 10 28.30 -60.19 55.09
N ILE A 11 28.12 -60.40 53.80
CA ILE A 11 28.02 -61.77 53.23
C ILE A 11 29.36 -62.51 53.29
N LYS A 12 30.50 -61.80 53.14
CA LYS A 12 31.83 -62.42 53.32
C LYS A 12 32.06 -62.93 54.75
N VAL A 13 31.49 -62.25 55.75
CA VAL A 13 31.69 -62.58 57.18
C VAL A 13 30.63 -63.58 57.70
N VAL A 14 29.43 -63.62 57.10
CA VAL A 14 28.31 -64.47 57.55
C VAL A 14 27.99 -65.61 56.57
N GLY A 15 28.64 -65.65 55.40
CA GLY A 15 28.50 -66.72 54.42
C GLY A 15 29.03 -68.05 54.95
N ALA A 16 28.40 -69.16 54.51
CA ALA A 16 28.56 -70.51 55.02
C ALA A 16 30.03 -70.99 55.24
N THR A 17 31.01 -70.40 54.55
CA THR A 17 32.43 -70.68 54.79
C THR A 17 32.89 -70.26 56.19
N GLY A 18 32.50 -69.11 56.73
CA GLY A 18 32.96 -68.69 58.06
C GLY A 18 32.46 -69.62 59.19
N ALA A 19 31.23 -70.11 59.05
CA ALA A 19 30.60 -70.98 60.04
C ALA A 19 31.19 -72.40 60.03
N TYR A 20 31.38 -72.99 58.84
CA TYR A 20 31.78 -74.40 58.73
C TYR A 20 33.28 -74.61 58.56
N THR A 21 34.06 -73.62 58.08
CA THR A 21 35.52 -73.78 57.91
C THR A 21 36.19 -74.12 59.24
N ARG A 22 35.76 -73.49 60.34
CA ARG A 22 36.28 -73.80 61.68
C ARG A 22 35.99 -75.25 62.08
N ASP A 23 34.78 -75.74 61.80
CA ASP A 23 34.37 -77.11 62.12
C ASP A 23 35.14 -78.13 61.27
N PHE A 24 35.41 -77.84 59.99
CA PHE A 24 36.24 -78.67 59.11
C PHE A 24 37.70 -78.73 59.56
N GLU A 25 38.27 -77.59 59.98
CA GLU A 25 39.63 -77.53 60.53
C GLU A 25 39.74 -78.34 61.83
N GLU A 26 38.75 -78.21 62.73
CA GLU A 26 38.71 -78.97 63.98
C GLU A 26 38.56 -80.48 63.75
N MET A 27 37.69 -80.90 62.83
CA MET A 27 37.54 -82.32 62.46
C MET A 27 38.82 -82.88 61.83
N THR A 28 39.49 -82.12 60.97
CA THR A 28 40.76 -82.53 60.34
C THR A 28 41.84 -82.72 61.41
N LYS A 29 41.92 -81.79 62.37
CA LYS A 29 42.86 -81.88 63.49
C LYS A 29 42.60 -83.10 64.36
N LYS A 30 41.34 -83.36 64.74
CA LYS A 30 40.97 -84.54 65.53
C LYS A 30 41.30 -85.85 64.81
N LEU A 31 41.07 -85.92 63.49
CA LEU A 31 41.44 -87.11 62.70
C LEU A 31 42.96 -87.31 62.63
N SER A 32 43.72 -86.23 62.49
CA SER A 32 45.19 -86.27 62.55
C SER A 32 45.69 -86.73 63.92
N ASP A 33 45.09 -86.25 65.01
CA ASP A 33 45.47 -86.65 66.37
C ASP A 33 45.18 -88.15 66.62
N ILE A 34 44.05 -88.66 66.10
CA ILE A 34 43.69 -90.08 66.14
C ILE A 34 44.68 -90.92 65.33
N GLU A 35 45.04 -90.48 64.12
CA GLU A 35 46.03 -91.15 63.27
C GLU A 35 47.39 -91.31 63.98
N ASN A 36 47.88 -90.22 64.58
CA ASN A 36 49.14 -90.20 65.32
C ASN A 36 49.09 -91.11 66.58
N ALA A 37 47.95 -91.12 67.29
CA ALA A 37 47.75 -91.99 68.44
C ALA A 37 47.72 -93.48 68.05
N LEU A 38 47.10 -93.81 66.91
CA LEU A 38 47.05 -95.18 66.38
C LEU A 38 48.42 -95.67 65.90
N GLN A 39 49.22 -94.81 65.28
CA GLN A 39 50.62 -95.13 64.91
C GLN A 39 51.50 -95.41 66.15
N SER A 40 51.16 -94.83 67.30
CA SER A 40 51.92 -94.97 68.56
C SER A 40 51.54 -96.22 69.38
N ALA A 41 50.40 -96.86 69.11
CA ALA A 41 49.88 -97.98 69.90
C ALA A 41 50.37 -99.36 69.38
N LYS A 42 51.20 -100.07 70.14
CA LYS A 42 51.66 -101.46 69.87
C LYS A 42 50.60 -102.51 70.18
N LEU A 43 49.47 -102.52 69.48
CA LEU A 43 48.45 -103.59 69.55
C LEU A 43 48.08 -104.10 68.15
N GLY A 44 47.76 -105.39 68.04
CA GLY A 44 47.25 -106.11 66.86
C GLY A 44 47.43 -105.45 65.49
N GLN A 45 48.49 -105.82 64.76
CA GLN A 45 48.97 -105.18 63.53
C GLN A 45 47.92 -105.08 62.40
N ASN A 46 46.91 -105.97 62.37
CA ASN A 46 45.86 -105.94 61.34
C ASN A 46 44.75 -104.91 61.64
N THR A 47 44.28 -104.81 62.89
CA THR A 47 43.18 -103.90 63.26
C THR A 47 43.60 -102.43 63.24
N VAL A 48 44.85 -102.13 63.62
CA VAL A 48 45.40 -100.76 63.56
C VAL A 48 45.53 -100.29 62.11
N ASN A 49 45.93 -101.17 61.19
CA ASN A 49 46.02 -100.84 59.76
C ASN A 49 44.65 -100.55 59.12
N GLU A 50 43.61 -101.31 59.49
CA GLU A 50 42.24 -101.07 59.02
C GLU A 50 41.68 -99.74 59.53
N LEU A 51 41.94 -99.41 60.80
CA LEU A 51 41.49 -98.15 61.38
C LEU A 51 42.24 -96.94 60.80
N LEU A 52 43.56 -97.05 60.57
CA LEU A 52 44.33 -96.03 59.85
C LEU A 52 43.76 -95.80 58.45
N SER A 53 43.46 -96.87 57.71
CA SER A 53 42.83 -96.76 56.38
C SER A 53 41.47 -96.05 56.43
N ASN A 54 40.64 -96.35 57.43
CA ASN A 54 39.36 -95.68 57.62
C ASN A 54 39.52 -94.19 57.98
N VAL A 55 40.51 -93.85 58.81
CA VAL A 55 40.83 -92.45 59.16
C VAL A 55 41.29 -91.67 57.93
N SER A 56 42.18 -92.23 57.10
CA SER A 56 42.59 -91.61 55.84
C SER A 56 41.40 -91.43 54.88
N ALA A 57 40.53 -92.45 54.74
CA ALA A 57 39.33 -92.35 53.91
C ALA A 57 38.36 -91.27 54.41
N LEU A 58 38.25 -91.08 55.73
CA LEU A 58 37.46 -89.99 56.33
C LEU A 58 38.09 -88.62 56.08
N GLN A 59 39.42 -88.49 56.20
CA GLN A 59 40.13 -87.25 55.87
C GLN A 59 39.93 -86.86 54.40
N ASP A 60 39.97 -87.81 53.47
CA ASP A 60 39.75 -87.55 52.05
C ASP A 60 38.30 -87.10 51.77
N LYS A 61 37.30 -87.77 52.36
CA LYS A 61 35.90 -87.35 52.28
C LYS A 61 35.68 -85.96 52.87
N LEU A 62 36.36 -85.63 53.98
CA LEU A 62 36.29 -84.33 54.63
C LEU A 62 36.87 -83.22 53.74
N ARG A 63 38.01 -83.48 53.09
CA ARG A 63 38.62 -82.58 52.10
C ARG A 63 37.71 -82.37 50.88
N GLU A 64 37.07 -83.42 50.40
CA GLU A 64 36.11 -83.32 49.29
C GLU A 64 34.90 -82.46 49.66
N ALA A 65 34.37 -82.65 50.88
CA ALA A 65 33.27 -81.85 51.41
C ALA A 65 33.64 -80.36 51.56
N ASP A 66 34.82 -80.05 52.14
CA ASP A 66 35.33 -78.68 52.24
C ASP A 66 35.44 -78.00 50.86
N LYS A 67 35.98 -78.72 49.87
CA LYS A 67 36.06 -78.23 48.49
C LYS A 67 34.68 -77.95 47.89
N LYS A 68 33.70 -78.83 48.11
CA LYS A 68 32.31 -78.63 47.63
C LYS A 68 31.64 -77.41 48.28
N VAL A 69 31.85 -77.20 49.58
CA VAL A 69 31.32 -76.04 50.31
C VAL A 69 31.94 -74.74 49.80
N LYS A 70 33.26 -74.70 49.63
CA LYS A 70 33.96 -73.53 49.04
C LYS A 70 33.45 -73.19 47.65
N ASN A 71 33.38 -74.19 46.75
CA ASN A 71 32.84 -73.99 45.40
C ASN A 71 31.39 -73.47 45.42
N SER A 72 30.54 -74.00 46.30
CA SER A 72 29.15 -73.56 46.42
C SER A 72 29.05 -72.12 46.93
N ASN A 73 29.92 -71.72 47.85
CA ASN A 73 29.98 -70.35 48.36
C ASN A 73 30.44 -69.35 47.29
N ASP A 74 31.46 -69.71 46.51
CA ASP A 74 31.92 -68.87 45.39
C ASP A 74 30.81 -68.67 44.35
N ASN A 75 30.07 -69.74 44.05
CA ASN A 75 28.88 -69.66 43.18
C ASN A 75 27.79 -68.76 43.77
N LEU A 76 27.48 -68.88 45.08
CA LEU A 76 26.50 -68.02 45.74
C LEU A 76 26.91 -66.54 45.74
N ASN A 77 28.20 -66.24 45.93
CA ASN A 77 28.73 -64.88 45.87
C ASN A 77 28.61 -64.30 44.44
N ALA A 78 28.92 -65.12 43.43
CA ALA A 78 28.77 -64.74 42.03
C ALA A 78 27.29 -64.48 41.66
N ILE A 79 26.37 -65.33 42.11
CA ILE A 79 24.92 -65.16 41.92
C ILE A 79 24.42 -63.89 42.63
N THR A 80 24.81 -63.69 43.89
CA THR A 80 24.42 -62.50 44.67
C THR A 80 24.88 -61.21 44.01
N SER A 81 26.11 -61.19 43.51
CA SER A 81 26.65 -60.04 42.77
C SER A 81 25.86 -59.75 41.49
N LYS A 82 25.47 -60.79 40.75
CA LYS A 82 24.61 -60.67 39.56
C LYS A 82 23.21 -60.15 39.91
N ILE A 83 22.60 -60.62 41.00
CA ILE A 83 21.30 -60.12 41.47
C ILE A 83 21.37 -58.65 41.83
N ASN A 84 22.41 -58.23 42.56
CA ASN A 84 22.59 -56.82 42.93
C ASN A 84 22.78 -55.93 41.69
N LEU A 85 23.56 -56.38 40.70
CA LEU A 85 23.71 -55.66 39.43
C LEU A 85 22.39 -55.59 38.64
N GLY A 86 21.62 -56.69 38.66
CA GLY A 86 20.29 -56.76 38.08
C GLY A 86 19.34 -55.73 38.69
N ASN A 87 19.31 -55.63 40.02
CA ASN A 87 18.47 -54.65 40.73
C ASN A 87 18.83 -53.20 40.39
N VAL A 88 20.12 -52.86 40.40
CA VAL A 88 20.57 -51.50 40.00
C VAL A 88 20.19 -51.19 38.55
N THR A 89 20.28 -52.18 37.66
CA THR A 89 19.89 -52.02 36.26
C THR A 89 18.38 -51.85 36.10
N LEU A 90 17.59 -52.60 36.88
CA LEU A 90 16.14 -52.49 36.93
C LEU A 90 15.70 -51.11 37.42
N ASP A 91 16.32 -50.58 38.46
CA ASP A 91 16.01 -49.24 38.98
C ASP A 91 16.36 -48.15 37.98
N ARG A 92 17.48 -48.29 37.25
CA ARG A 92 17.82 -47.38 36.14
C ARG A 92 16.77 -47.43 35.03
N LEU A 93 16.28 -48.62 34.68
CA LEU A 93 15.24 -48.79 33.67
C LEU A 93 13.92 -48.15 34.11
N ARG A 94 13.51 -48.33 35.37
CA ARG A 94 12.32 -47.69 35.93
C ARG A 94 12.39 -46.17 35.82
N ASN A 95 13.49 -45.57 36.27
CA ASN A 95 13.70 -44.12 36.16
C ASN A 95 13.68 -43.65 34.69
N SER A 96 14.18 -44.47 33.76
CA SER A 96 14.16 -44.15 32.33
C SER A 96 12.74 -44.19 31.76
N ILE A 97 11.91 -45.14 32.21
CA ILE A 97 10.50 -45.26 31.84
C ILE A 97 9.70 -44.07 32.37
N ASP A 98 9.92 -43.67 33.63
CA ASP A 98 9.23 -42.53 34.23
C ASP A 98 9.56 -41.23 33.47
N ASN A 99 10.85 -41.00 33.18
CA ASN A 99 11.27 -39.86 32.35
C ASN A 99 10.67 -39.90 30.94
N LEU A 100 10.60 -41.07 30.31
CA LEU A 100 9.97 -41.22 28.99
C LEU A 100 8.47 -40.92 29.04
N LYS A 101 7.78 -41.35 30.10
CA LYS A 101 6.37 -41.08 30.33
C LYS A 101 6.10 -39.59 30.47
N ASP A 102 6.93 -38.88 31.25
CA ASP A 102 6.81 -37.43 31.42
C ASP A 102 7.04 -36.69 30.10
N LYS A 103 8.09 -37.04 29.35
CA LYS A 103 8.35 -36.47 28.01
C LYS A 103 7.20 -36.72 27.03
N THR A 104 6.58 -37.89 27.09
CA THR A 104 5.43 -38.23 26.24
C THR A 104 4.22 -37.36 26.58
N LYS A 105 3.98 -37.12 27.88
CA LYS A 105 2.92 -36.24 28.35
C LYS A 105 3.15 -34.79 27.92
N ASP A 106 4.37 -34.30 28.05
CA ASP A 106 4.74 -32.95 27.60
C ASP A 106 4.58 -32.79 26.08
N LEU A 107 5.00 -33.79 25.31
CA LEU A 107 4.81 -33.81 23.87
C LEU A 107 3.33 -33.74 23.49
N GLY A 108 2.47 -34.51 24.16
CA GLY A 108 1.03 -34.47 23.95
C GLY A 108 0.42 -33.09 24.22
N ASN A 109 0.77 -32.48 25.36
CA ASN A 109 0.29 -31.14 25.72
C ASN A 109 0.74 -30.07 24.72
N ASN A 110 2.00 -30.13 24.27
CA ASN A 110 2.52 -29.18 23.28
C ASN A 110 1.87 -29.36 21.91
N ALA A 111 1.59 -30.60 21.50
CA ALA A 111 0.88 -30.89 20.26
C ALA A 111 -0.56 -30.32 20.29
N THR A 112 -1.29 -30.49 21.39
CA THR A 112 -2.63 -29.91 21.56
C THR A 112 -2.60 -28.39 21.48
N LYS A 113 -1.67 -27.73 22.19
CA LYS A 113 -1.52 -26.26 22.12
C LYS A 113 -1.23 -25.77 20.70
N LEU A 114 -0.37 -26.47 19.96
CA LEU A 114 -0.06 -26.12 18.57
C LEU A 114 -1.29 -26.25 17.66
N GLN A 115 -2.09 -27.29 17.87
CA GLN A 115 -3.34 -27.49 17.14
C GLN A 115 -4.38 -26.40 17.44
N GLU A 116 -4.56 -26.05 18.72
CA GLU A 116 -5.47 -24.98 19.16
C GLU A 116 -5.07 -23.62 18.59
N ALA A 117 -3.78 -23.27 18.63
CA ALA A 117 -3.27 -22.02 18.09
C ALA A 117 -3.49 -21.92 16.56
N ASN A 118 -3.34 -23.03 15.83
CA ASN A 118 -3.61 -23.07 14.40
C ASN A 118 -5.11 -22.87 14.10
N LEU A 119 -6.00 -23.47 14.89
CA LEU A 119 -7.45 -23.28 14.75
C LEU A 119 -7.86 -21.81 15.00
N GLU A 120 -7.31 -21.18 16.03
CA GLU A 120 -7.61 -19.78 16.35
C GLU A 120 -7.07 -18.83 15.25
N GLY A 121 -5.84 -19.04 14.79
CA GLY A 121 -5.27 -18.28 13.68
C GLY A 121 -6.06 -18.45 12.38
N ALA A 122 -6.44 -19.68 12.03
CA ALA A 122 -7.26 -19.98 10.85
C ALA A 122 -8.65 -19.35 10.94
N LEU A 123 -9.28 -19.35 12.12
CA LEU A 123 -10.56 -18.69 12.36
C LEU A 123 -10.45 -17.18 12.19
N ASN A 124 -9.37 -16.57 12.69
CA ASN A 124 -9.14 -15.14 12.53
C ASN A 124 -8.95 -14.76 11.05
N LEU A 125 -8.15 -15.52 10.31
CA LEU A 125 -7.98 -15.33 8.85
C LEU A 125 -9.31 -15.48 8.10
N THR A 126 -10.15 -16.44 8.49
CA THR A 126 -11.47 -16.64 7.88
C THR A 126 -12.40 -15.46 8.16
N ARG A 127 -12.37 -14.89 9.37
CA ARG A 127 -13.15 -13.70 9.74
C ARG A 127 -12.71 -12.47 8.95
N GLU A 128 -11.40 -12.25 8.84
CA GLU A 128 -10.83 -11.16 8.03
C GLU A 128 -11.17 -11.31 6.55
N ALA A 129 -11.10 -12.54 6.01
CA ALA A 129 -11.49 -12.82 4.64
C ALA A 129 -12.98 -12.53 4.41
N LYS A 130 -13.87 -12.92 5.35
CA LYS A 130 -15.30 -12.59 5.30
C LYS A 130 -15.54 -11.09 5.30
N GLN A 131 -14.86 -10.32 6.17
CA GLN A 131 -14.99 -8.86 6.20
C GLN A 131 -14.53 -8.21 4.90
N ARG A 132 -13.39 -8.65 4.35
CA ARG A 132 -12.90 -8.18 3.05
C ARG A 132 -13.87 -8.49 1.92
N ALA A 133 -14.44 -9.70 1.91
CA ALA A 133 -15.44 -10.10 0.91
C ALA A 133 -16.72 -9.26 1.00
N ALA A 134 -17.22 -9.00 2.21
CA ALA A 134 -18.39 -8.15 2.41
C ALA A 134 -18.15 -6.72 1.90
N LYS A 135 -17.02 -6.11 2.28
CA LYS A 135 -16.66 -4.78 1.80
C LYS A 135 -16.55 -4.73 0.26
N ALA A 136 -15.92 -5.73 -0.35
CA ALA A 136 -15.81 -5.80 -1.80
C ALA A 136 -17.19 -5.94 -2.49
N ALA A 137 -18.14 -6.63 -1.87
CA ALA A 137 -19.51 -6.73 -2.36
C ALA A 137 -20.24 -5.38 -2.27
N ASP A 138 -20.13 -4.68 -1.14
CA ASP A 138 -20.71 -3.34 -0.94
C ASP A 138 -20.13 -2.33 -1.95
N ASP A 139 -18.81 -2.36 -2.16
CA ASP A 139 -18.13 -1.51 -3.15
C ASP A 139 -18.63 -1.81 -4.58
N ALA A 140 -18.84 -3.09 -4.92
CA ALA A 140 -19.37 -3.48 -6.22
C ALA A 140 -20.82 -3.02 -6.45
N GLU A 141 -21.67 -3.10 -5.42
CA GLU A 141 -23.05 -2.59 -5.48
C GLU A 141 -23.09 -1.06 -5.64
N SER A 142 -22.21 -0.35 -4.93
CA SER A 142 -22.03 1.10 -5.09
C SER A 142 -21.64 1.47 -6.53
N VAL A 143 -20.68 0.75 -7.13
CA VAL A 143 -20.27 0.95 -8.52
C VAL A 143 -21.42 0.72 -9.50
N GLN A 144 -22.25 -0.31 -9.29
CA GLN A 144 -23.43 -0.54 -10.14
C GLN A 144 -24.41 0.64 -10.10
N THR A 145 -24.60 1.25 -8.94
CA THR A 145 -25.46 2.44 -8.80
C THR A 145 -24.89 3.64 -9.56
N VAL A 146 -23.58 3.85 -9.50
CA VAL A 146 -22.91 4.90 -10.28
C VAL A 146 -23.08 4.66 -11.78
N ILE A 147 -22.83 3.44 -12.26
CA ILE A 147 -23.00 3.07 -13.68
C ILE A 147 -24.44 3.33 -14.14
N ALA A 148 -25.44 2.90 -13.36
CA ALA A 148 -26.85 3.11 -13.70
C ALA A 148 -27.23 4.61 -13.78
N ASN A 149 -26.68 5.43 -12.87
CA ASN A 149 -26.88 6.88 -12.92
C ASN A 149 -26.17 7.51 -14.12
N THR A 150 -24.95 7.09 -14.44
CA THR A 150 -24.21 7.57 -15.62
C THR A 150 -24.94 7.22 -16.91
N ASP A 151 -25.45 6.00 -17.07
CA ASP A 151 -26.23 5.58 -18.24
C ASP A 151 -27.49 6.46 -18.43
N ARG A 152 -28.19 6.78 -17.33
CA ARG A 152 -29.33 7.72 -17.37
C ARG A 152 -28.91 9.11 -17.81
N GLN A 153 -27.79 9.63 -17.31
CA GLN A 153 -27.29 10.95 -17.71
C GLN A 153 -26.89 10.98 -19.18
N ILE A 154 -26.20 9.96 -19.68
CA ILE A 154 -25.83 9.84 -21.10
C ILE A 154 -27.08 9.88 -21.97
N LYS A 155 -28.09 9.05 -21.68
CA LYS A 155 -29.36 9.03 -22.44
C LYS A 155 -30.10 10.37 -22.42
N ASN A 156 -30.10 11.06 -21.28
CA ASN A 156 -30.70 12.39 -21.18
C ASN A 156 -29.93 13.43 -22.01
N THR A 157 -28.60 13.40 -21.97
CA THR A 157 -27.74 14.26 -22.77
C THR A 157 -27.90 13.98 -24.27
N ASP A 158 -27.91 12.71 -24.69
CA ASP A 158 -28.13 12.32 -26.08
C ASP A 158 -29.48 12.84 -26.59
N ARG A 159 -30.55 12.67 -25.80
CA ARG A 159 -31.87 13.21 -26.15
C ARG A 159 -31.86 14.74 -26.25
N LEU A 160 -31.17 15.44 -25.35
CA LEU A 160 -31.02 16.89 -25.43
C LEU A 160 -30.26 17.32 -26.67
N ILE A 161 -29.20 16.59 -27.04
CA ILE A 161 -28.44 16.82 -28.27
C ILE A 161 -29.34 16.61 -29.49
N GLU A 162 -30.07 15.51 -29.57
CA GLU A 162 -31.00 15.23 -30.68
C GLU A 162 -32.07 16.31 -30.83
N LEU A 163 -32.69 16.73 -29.71
CA LEU A 163 -33.70 17.79 -29.72
C LEU A 163 -33.13 19.12 -30.19
N GLN A 164 -31.87 19.42 -29.85
CA GLN A 164 -31.25 20.71 -30.14
C GLN A 164 -30.45 20.75 -31.44
N TYR A 165 -30.16 19.59 -32.04
CA TYR A 165 -29.37 19.48 -33.26
C TYR A 165 -30.04 20.23 -34.43
N SER A 166 -31.35 20.05 -34.60
CA SER A 166 -32.10 20.76 -35.65
C SER A 166 -32.11 22.26 -35.43
N ASN A 167 -32.33 22.71 -34.19
CA ASN A 167 -32.33 24.14 -33.84
C ASN A 167 -30.95 24.78 -34.04
N PHE A 168 -29.88 24.08 -33.68
CA PHE A 168 -28.51 24.53 -33.92
C PHE A 168 -28.24 24.68 -35.42
N ASN A 169 -28.57 23.66 -36.21
CA ASN A 169 -28.36 23.70 -37.66
C ASN A 169 -29.20 24.79 -38.34
N ASN A 170 -30.47 24.95 -37.93
CA ASN A 170 -31.33 26.02 -38.43
C ASN A 170 -30.77 27.41 -38.08
N THR A 171 -30.35 27.61 -36.83
CA THR A 171 -29.76 28.88 -36.38
C THR A 171 -28.47 29.20 -37.13
N GLN A 172 -27.62 28.19 -37.36
CA GLN A 172 -26.39 28.35 -38.14
C GLN A 172 -26.71 28.76 -39.59
N ASN A 173 -27.63 28.03 -40.25
CA ASN A 173 -28.04 28.36 -41.61
C ASN A 173 -28.68 29.75 -41.72
N ASP A 174 -29.49 30.16 -40.74
CA ASP A 174 -30.10 31.48 -40.70
C ASP A 174 -29.06 32.59 -40.47
N ASN A 175 -28.05 32.33 -39.64
CA ASN A 175 -26.93 33.26 -39.46
C ASN A 175 -26.11 33.39 -40.74
N ASP A 176 -25.80 32.29 -41.41
CA ASP A 176 -25.05 32.29 -42.68
C ASP A 176 -25.81 33.04 -43.78
N LYS A 177 -27.14 32.88 -43.85
CA LYS A 177 -28.00 33.67 -44.74
C LYS A 177 -27.93 35.17 -44.41
N LYS A 178 -28.12 35.54 -43.14
CA LYS A 178 -28.04 36.96 -42.72
C LYS A 178 -26.67 37.57 -42.99
N LEU A 179 -25.60 36.81 -42.81
CA LEU A 179 -24.25 37.25 -43.16
C LEU A 179 -24.11 37.49 -44.67
N GLY A 180 -24.65 36.58 -45.49
CA GLY A 180 -24.73 36.77 -46.94
C GLY A 180 -25.52 38.02 -47.34
N ASP A 181 -26.70 38.23 -46.72
CA ASP A 181 -27.54 39.41 -46.97
C ASP A 181 -26.82 40.70 -46.59
N LEU A 182 -26.12 40.73 -45.44
CA LEU A 182 -25.34 41.89 -45.00
C LEU A 182 -24.15 42.15 -45.92
N GLN A 183 -23.46 41.11 -46.40
CA GLN A 183 -22.38 41.24 -47.38
C GLN A 183 -22.90 41.80 -48.70
N GLN A 184 -24.06 41.35 -49.16
CA GLN A 184 -24.69 41.87 -50.37
C GLN A 184 -25.08 43.34 -50.19
N GLN A 185 -25.73 43.69 -49.08
CA GLN A 185 -26.09 45.09 -48.78
C GLN A 185 -24.86 46.00 -48.70
N LEU A 186 -23.76 45.51 -48.10
CA LEU A 186 -22.51 46.25 -48.03
C LEU A 186 -21.88 46.43 -49.42
N SER A 187 -21.89 45.38 -50.24
CA SER A 187 -21.41 45.44 -51.62
C SER A 187 -22.24 46.43 -52.45
N ASP A 188 -23.56 46.38 -52.32
CA ASP A 188 -24.48 47.27 -53.02
C ASP A 188 -24.28 48.73 -52.58
N LEU A 189 -24.09 48.98 -51.29
CA LEU A 189 -23.78 50.31 -50.76
C LEU A 189 -22.43 50.80 -51.27
N ASN A 190 -21.37 49.99 -51.18
CA ASN A 190 -20.05 50.35 -51.67
C ASN A 190 -20.06 50.65 -53.17
N SER A 191 -20.86 49.92 -53.96
CA SER A 191 -21.01 50.19 -55.41
C SER A 191 -21.69 51.54 -55.71
N GLN A 192 -22.44 52.10 -54.76
CA GLN A 192 -23.13 53.38 -54.92
C GLN A 192 -22.31 54.57 -54.42
N ILE A 193 -21.31 54.36 -53.57
CA ILE A 193 -20.45 55.42 -53.01
C ILE A 193 -19.77 56.26 -54.09
N PRO A 194 -19.15 55.70 -55.15
CA PRO A 194 -18.50 56.50 -56.19
C PRO A 194 -19.46 57.47 -56.89
N LYS A 195 -20.67 57.01 -57.22
CA LYS A 195 -21.71 57.84 -57.85
C LYS A 195 -22.22 58.93 -56.92
N MET A 196 -22.25 58.66 -55.61
CA MET A 196 -22.59 59.67 -54.62
C MET A 196 -21.46 60.71 -54.47
N ASN A 197 -20.21 60.27 -54.45
CA ASN A 197 -19.03 61.15 -54.44
C ASN A 197 -18.97 62.03 -55.69
N GLU A 198 -19.38 61.53 -56.85
CA GLU A 198 -19.49 62.34 -58.07
C GLU A 198 -20.46 63.50 -57.88
N LYS A 199 -21.66 63.22 -57.40
CA LYS A 199 -22.70 64.25 -57.20
C LYS A 199 -22.36 65.23 -56.09
N MET A 200 -21.77 64.76 -54.99
CA MET A 200 -21.52 65.56 -53.80
C MET A 200 -20.17 66.29 -53.87
N CYS A 201 -19.12 65.57 -54.21
CA CYS A 201 -17.73 66.04 -54.20
C CYS A 201 -17.22 66.43 -55.57
N GLY A 202 -17.85 66.01 -56.67
CA GLY A 202 -17.52 66.44 -58.04
C GLY A 202 -16.72 65.44 -58.88
N GLN A 203 -16.38 64.26 -58.34
CA GLN A 203 -15.66 63.22 -59.07
C GLN A 203 -16.15 61.82 -58.67
N GLU A 204 -16.36 60.94 -59.65
CA GLU A 204 -16.65 59.52 -59.41
C GLU A 204 -15.37 58.80 -59.00
N SER A 205 -15.15 58.66 -57.69
CA SER A 205 -14.01 57.93 -57.13
C SER A 205 -14.38 57.30 -55.80
N ASP A 206 -13.77 56.15 -55.51
CA ASP A 206 -13.82 55.48 -54.21
C ASP A 206 -12.55 55.76 -53.37
N SER A 207 -11.56 56.44 -53.96
CA SER A 207 -10.34 56.87 -53.29
C SER A 207 -10.43 58.31 -52.81
N CYS A 208 -9.64 58.62 -51.76
CA CYS A 208 -9.55 59.95 -51.15
C CYS A 208 -8.73 60.95 -51.98
N ASP A 209 -9.04 61.05 -53.26
CA ASP A 209 -8.30 61.83 -54.25
C ASP A 209 -8.48 63.35 -54.07
N ILE A 210 -8.23 64.12 -55.13
CA ILE A 210 -8.24 65.59 -55.12
C ILE A 210 -9.56 66.12 -54.55
N CYS A 211 -10.69 65.57 -55.02
CA CYS A 211 -12.03 65.97 -54.58
C CYS A 211 -12.52 65.29 -53.30
N GLY A 212 -11.79 64.30 -52.77
CA GLY A 212 -12.21 63.54 -51.58
C GLY A 212 -13.47 62.70 -51.81
N GLY A 213 -14.17 62.35 -50.72
CA GLY A 213 -15.28 61.41 -50.75
C GLY A 213 -15.77 60.99 -49.36
N ALA A 214 -16.81 60.15 -49.33
CA ALA A 214 -17.31 59.55 -48.10
C ALA A 214 -16.20 58.82 -47.33
N GLY A 215 -15.99 59.18 -46.06
CA GLY A 215 -14.93 58.59 -45.21
C GLY A 215 -13.54 59.24 -45.33
N CYS A 216 -13.33 60.17 -46.26
CA CYS A 216 -12.02 60.80 -46.49
C CYS A 216 -11.74 62.06 -45.66
N GLY A 217 -12.72 62.53 -44.89
CA GLY A 217 -12.60 63.76 -44.07
C GLY A 217 -12.56 65.07 -44.86
N LYS A 218 -12.55 65.01 -46.20
CA LYS A 218 -12.67 66.15 -47.12
C LYS A 218 -13.57 65.76 -48.30
N CYS A 219 -14.34 66.71 -48.82
CA CYS A 219 -15.20 66.54 -49.99
C CYS A 219 -15.35 67.89 -50.70
N GLY A 220 -15.05 67.94 -51.99
CA GLY A 220 -15.01 69.17 -52.77
C GLY A 220 -13.64 69.86 -52.78
N GLY A 221 -13.58 71.01 -53.46
CA GLY A 221 -12.38 71.84 -53.60
C GLY A 221 -12.40 72.64 -54.89
N ILE A 222 -11.42 73.53 -55.09
CA ILE A 222 -11.36 74.43 -56.25
C ILE A 222 -11.37 73.64 -57.58
N SER A 223 -10.76 72.46 -57.60
CA SER A 223 -10.70 71.57 -58.77
C SER A 223 -11.95 70.71 -58.98
N CYS A 224 -12.98 70.89 -58.16
CA CYS A 224 -14.14 70.00 -58.05
C CYS A 224 -15.46 70.78 -58.16
N ASP A 225 -15.49 71.68 -59.14
CA ASP A 225 -16.55 72.64 -59.40
C ASP A 225 -17.92 72.00 -59.69
N GLN A 226 -17.95 70.75 -60.16
CA GLN A 226 -19.19 70.03 -60.42
C GLN A 226 -19.88 69.50 -59.16
N GLY A 227 -19.15 69.40 -58.05
CA GLY A 227 -19.67 68.89 -56.78
C GLY A 227 -20.66 69.83 -56.10
N ALA A 228 -21.71 69.25 -55.53
CA ALA A 228 -22.72 70.01 -54.78
C ALA A 228 -22.13 70.81 -53.61
N ILE A 229 -21.14 70.26 -52.88
CA ILE A 229 -20.51 70.95 -51.76
C ILE A 229 -19.76 72.19 -52.24
N THR A 230 -18.91 72.07 -53.25
CA THR A 230 -18.16 73.21 -53.78
C THR A 230 -19.08 74.28 -54.36
N LYS A 231 -20.17 73.89 -55.04
CA LYS A 231 -21.19 74.86 -55.50
C LYS A 231 -21.85 75.61 -54.34
N ALA A 232 -22.17 74.91 -53.24
CA ALA A 232 -22.76 75.52 -52.06
C ALA A 232 -21.77 76.47 -51.35
N GLU A 233 -20.50 76.08 -51.22
CA GLU A 233 -19.45 76.92 -50.66
C GLU A 233 -19.19 78.18 -51.50
N GLN A 234 -19.13 78.03 -52.82
CA GLN A 234 -19.00 79.16 -53.74
C GLN A 234 -20.21 80.10 -53.66
N ALA A 235 -21.43 79.56 -53.58
CA ALA A 235 -22.63 80.35 -53.41
C ALA A 235 -22.64 81.11 -52.08
N LEU A 236 -22.20 80.47 -50.99
CA LEU A 236 -22.09 81.09 -49.67
C LEU A 236 -21.02 82.20 -49.65
N ASP A 237 -19.83 81.95 -50.22
CA ASP A 237 -18.77 82.95 -50.34
C ASP A 237 -19.24 84.14 -51.20
N PHE A 238 -19.92 83.87 -52.32
CA PHE A 238 -20.50 84.90 -53.16
C PHE A 238 -21.57 85.72 -52.42
N ALA A 239 -22.45 85.07 -51.65
CA ALA A 239 -23.45 85.74 -50.84
C ALA A 239 -22.81 86.63 -49.77
N ASN A 240 -21.82 86.13 -49.04
CA ASN A 240 -21.10 86.89 -48.00
C ASN A 240 -20.35 88.09 -48.60
N LYS A 241 -19.65 87.91 -49.72
CA LYS A 241 -18.97 89.00 -50.44
C LYS A 241 -19.98 90.04 -50.92
N THR A 242 -21.12 89.61 -51.42
CA THR A 242 -22.19 90.50 -51.87
C THR A 242 -22.79 91.26 -50.68
N GLU A 243 -23.03 90.61 -49.55
CA GLU A 243 -23.50 91.24 -48.31
C GLU A 243 -22.52 92.30 -47.82
N HIS A 244 -21.22 91.98 -47.78
CA HIS A 244 -20.18 92.95 -47.39
C HIS A 244 -20.15 94.16 -48.33
N ARG A 245 -20.21 93.94 -49.64
CA ARG A 245 -20.26 95.03 -50.63
C ARG A 245 -21.51 95.87 -50.50
N ILE A 246 -22.67 95.26 -50.21
CA ILE A 246 -23.93 95.98 -49.97
C ILE A 246 -23.78 96.87 -48.74
N LYS A 247 -23.28 96.35 -47.61
CA LYS A 247 -23.05 97.13 -46.38
C LYS A 247 -22.08 98.30 -46.59
N GLU A 248 -20.99 98.10 -47.35
CA GLU A 248 -20.04 99.17 -47.66
C GLU A 248 -20.68 100.28 -48.51
N HIS A 249 -21.44 99.89 -49.54
CA HIS A 249 -22.18 100.84 -50.37
C HIS A 249 -23.29 101.56 -49.59
N GLU A 250 -23.95 100.88 -48.64
CA GLU A 250 -24.94 101.47 -47.74
C GLU A 250 -24.32 102.54 -46.84
N LEU A 251 -23.20 102.25 -46.17
CA LEU A 251 -22.46 103.24 -45.35
C LEU A 251 -22.02 104.46 -46.17
N THR A 252 -21.48 104.23 -47.37
CA THR A 252 -21.07 105.30 -48.27
C THR A 252 -22.27 106.16 -48.70
N ALA A 253 -23.42 105.54 -48.95
CA ALA A 253 -24.64 106.24 -49.29
C ALA A 253 -25.19 107.06 -48.11
N GLU A 254 -25.13 106.53 -46.88
CA GLU A 254 -25.49 107.27 -45.66
C GLU A 254 -24.60 108.50 -45.43
N ASP A 255 -23.29 108.35 -45.59
CA ASP A 255 -22.33 109.46 -45.45
C ASP A 255 -22.54 110.54 -46.52
N LEU A 256 -22.81 110.13 -47.76
CA LEU A 256 -23.18 111.04 -48.83
C LEU A 256 -24.50 111.75 -48.52
N PHE A 257 -25.51 111.02 -48.03
CA PHE A 257 -26.80 111.58 -47.65
C PHE A 257 -26.67 112.59 -46.50
N ARG A 258 -25.85 112.30 -45.48
CA ARG A 258 -25.51 113.24 -44.40
C ARG A 258 -24.82 114.49 -44.96
N SER A 259 -23.83 114.31 -45.82
CA SER A 259 -23.08 115.42 -46.44
C SER A 259 -23.99 116.34 -47.27
N VAL A 260 -24.89 115.76 -48.08
CA VAL A 260 -25.88 116.51 -48.87
C VAL A 260 -26.91 117.20 -47.95
N SER A 261 -27.35 116.52 -46.88
CA SER A 261 -28.28 117.10 -45.90
C SER A 261 -27.67 118.27 -45.13
N GLN A 262 -26.39 118.17 -44.75
CA GLN A 262 -25.63 119.26 -44.12
C GLN A 262 -25.46 120.42 -45.09
N ALA A 263 -25.02 120.16 -46.34
CA ALA A 263 -24.91 121.18 -47.36
C ALA A 263 -26.26 121.90 -47.62
N LYS A 264 -27.37 121.17 -47.58
CA LYS A 264 -28.72 121.74 -47.66
C LYS A 264 -29.04 122.63 -46.46
N GLN A 265 -28.76 122.20 -45.24
CA GLN A 265 -28.96 123.02 -44.04
C GLN A 265 -28.09 124.27 -44.03
N ASP A 266 -26.81 124.15 -44.40
CA ASP A 266 -25.88 125.28 -44.53
C ASP A 266 -26.38 126.28 -45.59
N THR A 267 -26.89 125.78 -46.72
CA THR A 267 -27.49 126.64 -47.76
C THR A 267 -28.74 127.35 -47.25
N ILE A 268 -29.59 126.69 -46.47
CA ILE A 268 -30.77 127.31 -45.83
C ILE A 268 -30.32 128.37 -44.80
N ALA A 269 -29.31 128.07 -43.99
CA ALA A 269 -28.76 129.00 -43.00
C ALA A 269 -28.15 130.26 -43.64
N VAL A 270 -27.43 130.11 -44.76
CA VAL A 270 -26.92 131.22 -45.57
C VAL A 270 -28.05 132.05 -46.19
N ARG A 271 -29.18 131.42 -46.56
CA ARG A 271 -30.36 132.12 -47.09
C ARG A 271 -31.17 132.88 -46.03
N SER A 272 -30.94 132.60 -44.76
CA SER A 272 -31.63 133.21 -43.60
C SER A 272 -30.81 134.31 -42.89
N ARG A 273 -29.63 134.64 -43.41
CA ARG A 273 -28.84 135.83 -43.06
C ARG A 273 -28.96 136.86 -44.17
#